data_AF-A0A9E3FSK5-F1
#
_entry.id   AF-A0A9E3FSK5-F1
#
_cell.length_a   1.000
_cell.length_b   1.000
_cell.length_c   1.000
_cell.angle_alpha   90.00
_cell.angle_beta   90.00
_cell.angle_gamma   90.00
#
_symmetry.space_group_name_H-M   'P 1'
#
loop_
_entity.id
_entity.type
_entity.pdbx_description
1 polymer ?
#
loop_
_entity_poly.entity_id
_entity_poly.type
_entity_poly.pdbx_seq_one_letter_code
_entity_poly.pdbx_strand_id
1 'polypeptide(L)'
;MRQMLIEDEKALRPGIETMRGLLAFYVGADETTSSLMNVSLWLDLDAAKQLDRFQPMLDAGKPYVAKGATFERPIMNHTTLWQLQPPSKN
;
A
#
# COMPACT_ATOMS: atom_id res chain seq x y z
N MET A 1 -3.74 -16.72 0.94
CA MET A 1 -3.72 -15.23 1.00
C MET A 1 -3.06 -14.72 2.27
N ARG A 2 -3.51 -15.11 3.47
CA ARG A 2 -2.92 -14.64 4.75
C ARG A 2 -1.38 -14.70 4.84
N GLN A 3 -0.75 -15.82 4.50
CA GLN A 3 0.72 -15.90 4.55
C GLN A 3 1.38 -14.91 3.58
N MET A 4 0.80 -14.73 2.39
CA MET A 4 1.34 -13.81 1.39
C MET A 4 1.25 -12.36 1.88
N LEU A 5 0.14 -12.00 2.52
CA LEU A 5 -0.02 -10.70 3.19
C LEU A 5 1.05 -10.46 4.25
N ILE A 6 1.35 -11.46 5.09
CA ILE A 6 2.38 -11.36 6.14
C ILE A 6 3.77 -11.14 5.52
N GLU A 7 4.11 -11.89 4.46
CA GLU A 7 5.42 -11.73 3.80
C GLU A 7 5.54 -10.36 3.11
N ASP A 8 4.49 -9.89 2.43
CA ASP A 8 4.47 -8.56 1.81
C ASP A 8 4.61 -7.47 2.88
N GLU A 9 3.86 -7.57 3.97
CA GLU A 9 3.94 -6.61 5.06
C GLU A 9 5.36 -6.57 5.66
N LYS A 10 5.97 -7.73 5.88
CA LYS A 10 7.34 -7.83 6.40
C LYS A 10 8.38 -7.22 5.45
N ALA A 11 8.19 -7.37 4.15
CA ALA A 11 9.10 -6.83 3.14
C ALA A 11 8.93 -5.31 2.95
N LEU A 12 7.70 -4.80 3.05
CA LEU A 12 7.36 -3.43 2.69
C LEU A 12 7.39 -2.48 3.89
N ARG A 13 6.82 -2.89 5.03
CA ARG A 13 6.57 -2.02 6.18
C ARG A 13 7.83 -1.29 6.69
N PRO A 14 8.99 -1.95 6.90
CA PRO A 14 10.16 -1.26 7.43
C PRO A 14 10.65 -0.12 6.54
N GLY A 15 10.60 -0.29 5.21
CA GLY A 15 11.00 0.75 4.28
C GLY A 15 9.97 1.88 4.22
N ILE A 16 8.68 1.53 4.11
CA ILE A 16 7.58 2.50 4.00
C ILE A 16 7.51 3.40 5.25
N GLU A 17 7.67 2.83 6.45
CA GLU A 17 7.62 3.58 7.72
C GLU A 17 8.76 4.59 7.90
N THR A 18 9.82 4.49 7.10
CA THR A 18 10.92 5.47 7.10
C THR A 18 10.76 6.58 6.07
N MET A 19 9.76 6.49 5.18
CA MET A 19 9.55 7.47 4.12
C MET A 19 8.96 8.77 4.68
N ARG A 20 9.42 9.91 4.13
CA ARG A 20 8.88 11.22 4.48
C ARG A 20 7.37 11.24 4.24
N GLY A 21 6.62 11.73 5.23
CA GLY A 21 5.22 12.09 5.06
C GLY A 21 4.24 10.92 5.13
N LEU A 22 4.67 9.71 5.53
CA LEU A 22 3.74 8.63 5.83
C LEU A 22 2.86 8.99 7.03
N LEU A 23 1.55 8.79 6.90
CA LEU A 23 0.57 8.93 7.99
C LEU A 23 0.08 7.57 8.48
N ALA A 24 -0.17 6.64 7.56
CA ALA A 24 -0.59 5.28 7.87
C ALA A 24 -0.32 4.32 6.71
N PHE A 25 -0.06 3.05 7.02
CA PHE A 25 0.10 1.98 6.04
C PHE A 25 -0.63 0.71 6.49
N TYR A 26 -1.49 0.22 5.61
CA TYR A 26 -2.34 -0.95 5.79
C TYR A 26 -2.11 -1.93 4.64
N VAL A 27 -2.08 -3.21 4.99
CA VAL A 27 -2.11 -4.31 4.02
C VAL A 27 -3.38 -5.10 4.28
N GLY A 28 -4.12 -5.41 3.22
CA GLY A 28 -5.39 -6.10 3.28
C GLY A 28 -5.47 -7.20 2.23
N ALA A 29 -6.37 -8.15 2.47
CA ALA A 29 -6.75 -9.18 1.51
C ALA A 29 -8.28 -9.27 1.48
N ASP A 30 -8.84 -9.38 0.29
CA ASP A 30 -10.23 -9.78 0.09
C ASP A 30 -10.25 -11.19 -0.47
N GLU A 31 -10.69 -12.16 0.35
CA GLU A 31 -10.74 -13.55 -0.04
C GLU A 31 -11.84 -13.84 -1.07
N THR A 32 -12.90 -13.03 -1.10
CA THR A 32 -14.04 -13.20 -2.02
C THR A 32 -13.62 -12.94 -3.46
N THR A 33 -12.83 -11.89 -3.67
CA THR A 33 -12.30 -11.51 -4.98
C THR A 33 -10.88 -12.03 -5.23
N SER A 34 -10.27 -12.69 -4.25
CA SER A 34 -8.86 -13.10 -4.26
C SER A 34 -7.90 -11.94 -4.54
N SER A 35 -8.18 -10.77 -3.94
CA SER A 35 -7.42 -9.53 -4.13
C SER A 35 -6.53 -9.26 -2.93
N LEU A 36 -5.34 -8.70 -3.18
CA LEU A 36 -4.46 -8.13 -2.15
C LEU A 36 -4.32 -6.64 -2.40
N MET A 37 -4.39 -5.86 -1.32
CA MET A 37 -4.42 -4.41 -1.38
C MET A 37 -3.43 -3.81 -0.38
N ASN A 38 -2.69 -2.82 -0.86
CA ASN A 38 -1.86 -1.95 -0.04
C ASN A 38 -2.53 -0.58 -0.03
N VAL A 39 -2.86 -0.08 1.17
CA VAL A 39 -3.49 1.23 1.34
C VAL A 39 -2.58 2.06 2.24
N SER A 40 -2.13 3.20 1.73
CA SER A 40 -1.25 4.12 2.45
C SER A 40 -1.79 5.53 2.41
N LEU A 41 -1.67 6.23 3.53
CA LEU A 41 -2.04 7.63 3.65
C LEU A 41 -0.77 8.47 3.79
N TRP A 42 -0.71 9.56 3.04
CA TRP A 42 0.45 10.42 2.93
C TRP A 42 0.07 11.88 3.11
N LEU A 43 1.02 12.67 3.63
CA LEU A 43 0.85 14.11 3.85
C LEU A 43 0.59 14.88 2.55
N ASP A 44 1.22 14.44 1.46
CA ASP A 44 1.12 15.05 0.14
C ASP A 44 1.43 14.04 -0.97
N LEU A 45 1.11 14.39 -2.22
CA LEU A 45 1.31 13.52 -3.38
C LEU A 45 2.80 13.24 -3.68
N ASP A 46 3.67 14.18 -3.38
CA ASP A 46 5.12 14.02 -3.61
C ASP A 46 5.71 12.96 -2.68
N ALA A 47 5.30 12.96 -1.40
CA ALA A 47 5.60 11.92 -0.44
C ALA A 47 5.12 10.54 -0.94
N ALA A 48 3.88 10.44 -1.41
CA ALA A 48 3.31 9.18 -1.88
C ALA A 48 4.07 8.59 -3.09
N LYS A 49 4.55 9.43 -4.00
CA LYS A 49 5.32 9.03 -5.20
C LYS A 49 6.67 8.37 -4.89
N GLN A 50 7.15 8.41 -3.64
CA GLN A 50 8.31 7.61 -3.24
C GLN A 50 8.09 6.11 -3.50
N LEU A 51 6.84 5.62 -3.40
CA LEU A 51 6.49 4.24 -3.68
C LEU A 51 6.73 3.81 -5.13
N ASP A 52 6.67 4.73 -6.10
CA ASP A 52 6.92 4.43 -7.52
C ASP A 52 8.36 3.95 -7.77
N ARG A 53 9.28 4.30 -6.87
CA ARG A 53 10.70 3.95 -6.95
C ARG A 53 11.13 2.97 -5.86
N PHE A 54 10.21 2.55 -4.99
CA PHE A 54 10.53 1.69 -3.87
C PHE A 54 10.67 0.23 -4.34
N GLN A 55 11.91 -0.24 -4.49
CA GLN A 55 12.21 -1.53 -5.10
C GLN A 55 11.47 -2.72 -4.44
N PRO A 56 11.34 -2.82 -3.10
CA PRO A 56 10.52 -3.86 -2.48
C PRO A 56 9.05 -3.86 -2.94
N MET A 57 8.43 -2.71 -3.20
CA MET A 57 7.06 -2.63 -3.74
C MET A 57 6.99 -3.12 -5.19
N LEU A 58 8.00 -2.78 -5.99
CA LEU A 58 8.11 -3.25 -7.38
C LEU A 58 8.33 -4.77 -7.44
N ASP A 59 9.13 -5.30 -6.52
CA ASP A 59 9.44 -6.73 -6.43
C ASP A 59 8.29 -7.55 -5.85
N ALA A 60 7.56 -7.01 -4.86
CA ALA A 60 6.41 -7.66 -4.24
C ALA A 60 5.36 -8.07 -5.27
N GLY A 61 5.17 -7.29 -6.35
CA GLY A 61 4.22 -7.62 -7.42
C GLY A 61 4.61 -8.85 -8.27
N LYS A 62 5.90 -9.18 -8.39
CA LYS A 62 6.38 -10.20 -9.36
C LYS A 62 5.82 -11.60 -9.11
N PRO A 63 5.81 -12.14 -7.87
CA PRO A 63 5.23 -13.46 -7.59
C PRO A 63 3.74 -13.56 -7.87
N TYR A 64 3.01 -12.45 -7.76
CA TYR A 64 1.57 -12.40 -8.04
C TYR A 64 1.28 -12.37 -9.54
N VAL A 65 2.02 -11.56 -10.31
CA VAL A 65 1.92 -11.55 -11.77
C VAL A 65 2.23 -12.93 -12.34
N ALA A 66 3.26 -13.61 -11.81
CA ALA A 66 3.59 -14.98 -12.19
C ALA A 66 2.45 -16.00 -11.92
N LYS A 67 1.51 -15.66 -11.03
CA LYS A 67 0.32 -16.45 -10.70
C LYS A 67 -0.96 -15.94 -11.39
N GLY A 68 -0.83 -15.02 -12.35
CA GLY A 68 -1.94 -14.48 -13.13
C GLY A 68 -2.62 -13.24 -12.54
N ALA A 69 -2.10 -12.67 -11.45
CA ALA A 69 -2.64 -11.42 -10.93
C ALA A 69 -2.34 -10.25 -11.87
N THR A 70 -3.24 -9.28 -11.91
CA THR A 70 -3.02 -8.00 -12.59
C THR A 70 -2.76 -6.91 -11.55
N PHE A 71 -1.93 -5.94 -11.91
CA PHE A 71 -1.69 -4.75 -11.10
C PHE A 71 -1.97 -3.52 -11.92
N GLU A 72 -2.70 -2.58 -11.33
CA GLU A 72 -2.77 -1.24 -11.87
C GLU A 72 -1.41 -0.56 -11.66
N ARG A 73 -0.87 -0.01 -12.76
CA ARG A 73 0.41 0.69 -12.82
C ARG A 73 0.23 1.99 -13.63
N PRO A 74 0.81 3.14 -13.19
CA PRO A 74 1.58 3.34 -11.96
C PRO A 74 0.74 3.14 -10.68
N ILE A 75 1.36 3.14 -9.50
CA ILE A 75 0.61 3.07 -8.24
C ILE A 75 -0.38 4.25 -8.23
N MET A 76 -1.67 3.94 -8.17
CA MET A 76 -2.70 4.95 -8.22
C MET A 76 -2.70 5.77 -6.92
N ASN A 77 -2.36 7.05 -7.05
CA ASN A 77 -2.39 8.01 -5.95
C ASN A 77 -3.55 8.97 -6.20
N HIS A 78 -4.41 9.14 -5.21
CA HIS A 78 -5.58 10.03 -5.29
C HIS A 78 -5.44 11.15 -4.27
N THR A 79 -5.54 12.40 -4.73
CA THR A 79 -5.75 13.54 -3.83
C THR A 79 -7.18 13.51 -3.32
N THR A 80 -7.37 13.74 -2.04
CA THR A 80 -8.66 13.63 -1.37
C THR A 80 -9.16 14.99 -0.92
N LEU A 81 -10.48 15.21 -1.00
CA LEU A 81 -11.12 16.39 -0.43
C LEU A 81 -11.45 16.21 1.06
N TRP A 82 -11.47 14.96 1.53
CA TRP A 82 -11.66 14.64 2.94
C TRP A 82 -10.35 14.83 3.71
N GLN A 83 -10.49 15.12 5.01
CA GLN A 83 -9.38 15.23 5.95
C GLN A 83 -9.49 14.12 7.00
N LEU A 84 -8.35 13.66 7.52
CA LEU A 84 -8.35 12.77 8.67
C LEU A 84 -8.88 13.53 9.89
N GLN A 85 -10.01 13.07 10.42
CA GLN A 85 -10.61 13.62 11.62
C GLN A 85 -10.64 12.53 12.70
N PRO A 86 -10.32 12.86 13.97
CA PRO A 86 -10.56 11.94 15.06
C PRO A 86 -12.07 11.66 15.17
N PRO A 87 -12.48 10.49 15.67
CA PRO A 87 -13.89 10.24 15.98
C PRO A 87 -14.44 11.34 16.90
N SER A 88 -15.66 11.80 16.64
CA SER A 88 -16.38 12.65 17.58
C SER A 88 -16.49 11.90 18.91
N LYS A 89 -15.88 12.45 19.96
CA LYS A 89 -16.05 11.91 21.31
C LYS A 89 -17.50 12.16 21.72
N ASN A 90 -18.24 11.08 22.02
CA ASN A 90 -19.52 11.15 22.72
C ASN A 90 -19.27 11.25 24.23
#